data_AF-X7YIB6-F1
#
_entry.id   AF-X7YIB6-F1
#
_cell.length_a   1.000
_cell.length_b   1.000
_cell.length_c   1.000
_cell.angle_alpha   90.00
_cell.angle_beta   90.00
_cell.angle_gamma   90.00
#
_symmetry.space_group_name_H-M   'P 1'
#
loop_
_entity.id
_entity.type
_entity.pdbx_description
1 polymer ?
#
loop_
_entity_poly.entity_id
_entity_poly.type
_entity_poly.pdbx_seq_one_letter_code
_entity_poly.pdbx_strand_id
1 'polypeptide(L)' 'MTINTDNRLMSDTSMTREMHRLVEAFGYGWSDLERFTINAVKSAFIGFDERLAIIDEVIKPRFAVLIG' A
#
# COMPACT_ATOMS: atom_id res chain seq x y z
N MET A 1 6.80 4.38 6.58
CA MET A 1 7.17 4.47 5.15
C MET A 1 5.92 4.20 4.32
N THR A 2 5.72 4.96 3.24
CA THR A 2 4.62 4.83 2.27
C THR A 2 5.21 4.69 0.86
N ILE A 3 4.43 4.21 -0.11
CA ILE A 3 4.85 4.05 -1.52
C ILE A 3 3.95 4.94 -2.39
N ASN A 4 4.55 5.69 -3.31
CA ASN A 4 3.85 6.56 -4.25
C ASN A 4 4.59 6.56 -5.59
N THR A 5 3.89 6.85 -6.69
CA THR A 5 4.53 7.00 -8.01
C THR A 5 5.29 8.31 -8.19
N ASP A 6 5.06 9.27 -7.30
CA ASP A 6 5.38 10.69 -7.53
C ASP A 6 4.84 11.13 -8.90
N ASN A 7 5.69 11.31 -9.91
CA ASN A 7 5.27 11.67 -11.27
C ASN A 7 5.06 10.45 -12.19
N ARG A 8 3.80 10.03 -12.31
CA ARG A 8 3.41 8.86 -13.11
C ARG A 8 3.81 8.96 -14.59
N LEU A 9 3.58 10.11 -15.23
CA LEU A 9 3.77 10.28 -16.68
C LEU A 9 5.25 10.39 -17.05
N MET A 10 6.02 11.18 -16.30
CA MET A 10 7.44 11.39 -16.58
C MET A 10 8.26 10.14 -16.28
N SER A 11 7.89 9.39 -15.25
CA SER A 11 8.54 8.13 -14.89
C SER A 11 7.93 6.93 -15.62
N ASP A 12 6.94 7.12 -16.49
CA ASP A 12 6.18 6.08 -17.19
C ASP A 12 5.64 5.00 -16.23
N THR A 13 5.37 5.31 -14.96
CA THR A 13 5.16 4.29 -13.91
C THR A 13 3.71 4.07 -13.52
N SER A 14 3.45 3.15 -12.60
CA SER A 14 2.13 2.93 -11.99
C SER A 14 2.31 2.46 -10.55
N MET A 15 1.25 2.54 -9.74
CA MET A 15 1.31 2.08 -8.34
C MET A 15 1.71 0.60 -8.25
N THR A 16 1.14 -0.24 -9.13
CA THR A 16 1.48 -1.66 -9.22
C THR A 16 2.96 -1.85 -9.58
N ARG A 17 3.50 -1.04 -10.50
CA ARG A 17 4.89 -1.15 -10.92
C ARG A 17 5.87 -0.75 -9.81
N GLU A 18 5.58 0.32 -9.07
CA GLU A 18 6.41 0.72 -7.92
C GLU A 18 6.39 -0.33 -6.80
N MET A 19 5.23 -0.90 -6.48
CA MET A 19 5.14 -2.00 -5.51
C MET A 19 5.91 -3.24 -5.99
N HIS A 20 5.78 -3.61 -7.26
CA HIS A 20 6.51 -4.75 -7.84
C HIS A 20 8.03 -4.57 -7.78
N ARG A 21 8.53 -3.37 -8.11
CA ARG A 21 9.96 -3.06 -8.05
C ARG A 21 10.54 -3.24 -6.65
N LEU A 22 9.78 -2.90 -5.60
CA LEU A 22 10.23 -3.11 -4.22
C LEU A 22 10.27 -4.59 -3.84
N VAL A 23 9.31 -5.38 -4.32
CA VAL A 23 9.34 -6.84 -4.17
C VAL A 23 10.58 -7.43 -4.83
N GLU A 24 10.88 -7.04 -6.07
CA GLU A 24 12.05 -7.54 -6.81
C GLU A 24 13.38 -7.10 -6.19
N ALA A 25 13.47 -5.84 -5.76
CA ALA A 25 14.72 -5.28 -5.26
C ALA A 25 15.05 -5.70 -3.82
N PHE A 26 14.04 -5.88 -2.96
CA PHE A 26 14.23 -6.11 -1.52
C PHE A 26 13.65 -7.43 -1.01
N GLY A 27 12.97 -8.20 -1.86
CA GLY A 27 12.35 -9.47 -1.47
C GLY A 27 11.14 -9.30 -0.54
N TYR A 28 10.46 -8.15 -0.60
CA TYR A 28 9.28 -7.90 0.23
C TYR A 28 8.11 -8.84 -0.10
N GLY A 29 7.42 -9.30 0.94
CA GLY A 29 6.24 -10.15 0.82
C GLY A 29 4.93 -9.38 0.96
N TRP A 30 3.81 -10.12 0.95
CA TRP A 30 2.47 -9.54 1.12
C TRP A 30 2.28 -8.77 2.42
N SER A 31 2.87 -9.24 3.53
CA SER A 31 2.80 -8.55 4.84
C SER A 31 3.53 -7.20 4.85
N ASP A 32 4.62 -7.07 4.10
CA ASP A 32 5.30 -5.78 3.92
C ASP A 32 4.45 -4.80 3.12
N LEU A 33 3.86 -5.27 2.00
CA LEU A 33 2.97 -4.45 1.17
C LEU A 33 1.71 -4.02 1.91
N GLU A 34 1.14 -4.89 2.75
CA GLU A 34 0.05 -4.55 3.66
C GLU A 34 0.47 -3.42 4.60
N ARG A 35 1.63 -3.57 5.26
CA ARG A 35 2.15 -2.57 6.20
C ARG A 35 2.37 -1.21 5.52
N PHE A 36 2.92 -1.17 4.31
CA PHE A 36 3.09 0.08 3.56
C PHE A 36 1.75 0.75 3.23
N THR A 37 0.75 -0.06 2.88
CA THR A 37 -0.61 0.41 2.56
C THR A 37 -1.33 0.94 3.80
N ILE A 38 -1.24 0.25 4.93
CA ILE A 38 -1.77 0.71 6.22
C ILE A 38 -1.11 2.03 6.64
N ASN A 39 0.22 2.15 6.51
CA ASN A 39 0.93 3.37 6.83
C ASN A 39 0.45 4.56 5.98
N ALA A 40 0.15 4.33 4.69
CA ALA A 40 -0.38 5.36 3.82
C ALA A 40 -1.73 5.88 4.31
N VAL A 41 -2.66 4.99 4.68
CA VAL A 41 -3.97 5.41 5.20
C VAL A 41 -3.86 6.07 6.57
N LYS A 42 -3.01 5.56 7.47
CA LYS A 42 -2.76 6.19 8.78
C LYS A 42 -2.30 7.65 8.66
N SER A 43 -1.57 7.99 7.60
CA SER A 43 -1.08 9.34 7.34
C SER A 43 -1.97 10.15 6.36
N ALA A 44 -3.09 9.59 5.88
CA ALA A 44 -3.98 10.26 4.96
C ALA A 44 -4.78 11.39 5.66
N PHE A 45 -4.97 12.50 4.94
CA PHE A 45 -5.73 13.67 5.39
C PHE A 45 -7.25 13.47 5.23
N ILE A 46 -7.76 12.38 5.80
CA ILE A 46 -9.19 12.06 5.92
C ILE A 46 -9.57 11.95 7.41
N GLY A 47 -10.85 11.82 7.74
CA GLY A 47 -11.32 11.65 9.12
C GLY A 47 -10.71 10.41 9.79
N PHE A 48 -10.61 10.43 11.12
CA PHE A 48 -10.05 9.30 11.87
C PHE A 48 -10.87 8.02 11.67
N ASP A 49 -12.19 8.12 11.75
CA ASP A 49 -13.09 6.97 11.57
C ASP A 49 -13.04 6.44 10.13
N GLU A 50 -12.91 7.32 9.14
CA GLU A 50 -12.73 6.92 7.73
C GLU A 50 -11.43 6.16 7.51
N ARG A 51 -10.33 6.56 8.17
CA ARG A 51 -9.06 5.81 8.13
C ARG A 51 -9.25 4.41 8.69
N LEU A 52 -9.93 4.27 9.83
CA LEU A 52 -10.19 2.97 10.45
C LEU A 52 -11.05 2.09 9.55
N ALA A 53 -12.14 2.63 9.01
CA ALA A 53 -13.02 1.90 8.10
C ALA A 53 -12.24 1.38 6.88
N ILE A 54 -11.42 2.21 6.22
CA ILE A 54 -10.60 1.76 5.08
C ILE A 54 -9.59 0.69 5.50
N ILE A 55 -8.92 0.84 6.64
CA ILE A 55 -7.93 -0.15 7.11
C ILE A 55 -8.59 -1.49 7.42
N ASP A 56 -9.68 -1.48 8.20
CA ASP A 56 -10.28 -2.69 8.76
C ASP A 56 -11.25 -3.38 7.79
N GLU A 57 -11.95 -2.63 6.94
CA GLU A 57 -12.95 -3.19 6.03
C GLU A 57 -12.41 -3.46 4.62
N VAL A 58 -11.36 -2.75 4.20
CA VAL A 58 -10.83 -2.85 2.82
C VAL A 58 -9.43 -3.44 2.79
N ILE A 59 -8.48 -2.88 3.55
CA ILE A 59 -7.06 -3.26 3.41
C ILE A 59 -6.81 -4.64 4.03
N LYS A 60 -7.03 -4.79 5.34
CA LYS A 60 -6.71 -6.03 6.07
C LYS A 60 -7.40 -7.26 5.48
N PRO A 61 -8.72 -7.26 5.18
CA PRO A 61 -9.37 -8.47 4.68
C PRO A 61 -8.83 -8.92 3.32
N ARG A 62 -8.45 -7.97 2.45
CA ARG A 62 -7.91 -8.28 1.13
C ARG A 62 -6.50 -8.84 1.19
N PHE A 63 -5.64 -8.31 2.08
CA PHE A 63 -4.31 -8.85 2.28
C PHE A 63 -4.33 -10.19 3.04
N ALA A 64 -5.27 -10.39 3.96
CA ALA A 64 -5.43 -11.66 4.67
C ALA A 64 -5.61 -12.85 3.70
N VAL A 65 -6.42 -12.69 2.65
CA VAL A 65 -6.62 -13.72 1.60
C VAL A 65 -5.32 -14.07 0.86
N LEU A 66 -4.36 -13.14 0.78
CA LEU A 66 -3.08 -13.33 0.08
C LEU A 66 -1.97 -13.88 0.99
N ILE A 67 -2.05 -13.59 2.29
CA ILE A 67 -1.08 -14.03 3.30
C ILE A 67 -1.39 -15.46 3.76
N GLY A 68 -2.66 -15.87 3.79
CA GLY A 68 -3.12 -17.18 4.25
C GLY A 68 -4.01 -17.10 5.48
#